data_AF-A0A7G8PT92-F1
#
_entry.id   AF-A0A7G8PT92-F1
#
_cell.length_a   1.000
_cell.length_b   1.000
_cell.length_c   1.000
_cell.angle_alpha   90.00
_cell.angle_beta   90.00
_cell.angle_gamma   90.00
#
_symmetry.space_group_name_H-M   'P 1'
#
loop_
_entity.id
_entity.type
_entity.pdbx_description
1 polymer ?
#
loop_
_entity_poly.entity_id
_entity_poly.type
_entity_poly.pdbx_seq_one_letter_code
_entity_poly.pdbx_strand_id
1 'polypeptide(L)'
;MKFTKLLSTLFSLLLLTACSTEPTVNTVEDNYANLITGEETPDPTTNLGQTDLLAGQHILSGIVTVALDNGEVAVTYTSEGDWEIVETHLYIGPLSGLPTNGGGNPKIGHFPFKDTHNPGTTEVVVGNTGISLASGECIIVAAHAVVVNTVTGDEETAWGAGNPIGGNSWAMQFEVCN
;
A
#
# COMPACT_ATOMS: atom_id res chain seq x y z
N MET A 1 -50.44 43.82 1.27
CA MET A 1 -49.92 44.89 2.16
C MET A 1 -48.40 44.87 2.03
N LYS A 2 -47.80 45.99 1.61
CA LYS A 2 -46.35 46.17 1.40
C LYS A 2 -45.69 46.53 2.73
N PHE A 3 -44.52 45.99 3.06
CA PHE A 3 -43.49 46.68 3.86
C PHE A 3 -42.11 46.08 3.50
N THR A 4 -41.40 46.63 2.52
CA THR A 4 -40.29 47.62 2.59
C THR A 4 -38.97 47.09 3.17
N LYS A 5 -37.91 47.37 2.40
CA LYS A 5 -36.50 46.99 2.52
C LYS A 5 -35.84 47.59 3.77
N LEU A 6 -34.84 46.90 4.34
CA LEU A 6 -33.70 47.60 4.93
C LEU A 6 -32.40 46.88 4.58
N LEU A 7 -31.61 47.56 3.76
CA LEU A 7 -30.24 47.29 3.40
C LEU A 7 -29.36 47.83 4.54
N SER A 8 -28.45 47.02 5.09
CA SER A 8 -27.36 47.53 5.91
C SER A 8 -26.08 46.77 5.58
N THR A 9 -25.29 47.36 4.69
CA THR A 9 -23.89 47.06 4.46
C THR A 9 -23.07 47.63 5.61
N LEU A 10 -22.27 46.81 6.30
CA LEU A 10 -21.15 47.30 7.10
C LEU A 10 -19.87 46.57 6.69
N PHE A 11 -19.02 47.34 6.03
CA PHE A 11 -17.63 47.07 5.70
C PHE A 11 -16.82 47.26 6.98
N SER A 12 -16.09 46.25 7.44
CA SER A 12 -14.95 46.46 8.34
C SER A 12 -13.84 45.49 8.02
N LEU A 13 -12.77 46.08 7.49
CA LEU A 13 -11.48 45.52 7.13
C LEU A 13 -10.55 45.61 8.35
N LEU A 14 -9.43 44.86 8.32
CA LEU A 14 -8.24 44.89 9.20
C LEU A 14 -8.39 44.09 10.53
N LEU A 15 -7.45 43.25 10.99
CA LEU A 15 -6.04 43.02 10.60
C LEU A 15 -5.41 41.86 11.42
N LEU A 16 -4.34 41.29 10.84
CA LEU A 16 -3.15 40.68 11.46
C LEU A 16 -3.12 39.18 11.81
N THR A 17 -2.32 38.52 10.98
CA THR A 17 -1.52 37.31 11.16
C THR A 17 -0.83 37.21 12.52
N ALA A 18 -0.99 36.07 13.19
CA ALA A 18 -0.10 35.64 14.27
C ALA A 18 0.73 34.44 13.78
N CYS A 19 2.00 34.70 13.47
CA CYS A 19 3.05 33.70 13.31
C CYS A 19 3.67 33.49 14.69
N SER A 20 3.75 32.26 15.17
CA SER A 20 4.60 31.91 16.32
C SER A 20 5.62 30.90 15.85
N THR A 21 6.90 31.29 15.89
CA THR A 21 8.03 30.37 15.78
C THR A 21 8.28 29.74 17.15
N GLU A 22 8.28 28.41 17.22
CA GLU A 22 8.76 27.68 18.39
C GLU A 22 10.29 27.52 18.36
N PRO A 23 10.95 27.44 19.53
CA PRO A 23 12.38 27.66 19.67
C PRO A 23 13.24 26.46 19.27
N THR A 24 14.37 26.77 18.64
CA THR A 24 15.56 25.91 18.49
C THR A 24 16.15 25.55 19.85
N VAL A 25 16.26 24.26 20.16
CA VAL A 25 17.13 23.75 21.25
C VAL A 25 18.51 23.49 20.66
N ASN A 26 19.50 24.13 21.28
CA ASN A 26 20.91 24.08 20.91
C ASN A 26 21.57 22.74 21.26
N THR A 27 22.49 22.34 20.40
CA THR A 27 23.47 21.25 20.48
C THR A 27 24.58 21.51 21.52
N VAL A 28 24.92 20.50 22.32
CA VAL A 28 26.30 20.13 22.78
C VAL A 28 26.18 18.75 23.45
N GLU A 29 26.64 17.68 22.79
CA GLU A 29 27.94 17.03 23.02
C GLU A 29 28.12 16.49 24.44
N ASP A 30 27.58 15.30 24.71
CA ASP A 30 28.08 14.42 25.76
C ASP A 30 28.77 13.21 25.13
N ASN A 31 30.06 13.09 25.45
CA ASN A 31 30.98 12.05 25.04
C ASN A 31 30.52 10.67 25.55
N TYR A 32 30.07 9.80 24.65
CA TYR A 32 29.95 8.35 24.91
C TYR A 32 31.03 7.59 24.11
N ALA A 33 32.27 7.68 24.58
CA ALA A 33 33.26 6.65 24.32
C ALA A 33 33.12 5.58 25.42
N ASN A 34 32.34 4.54 25.17
CA ASN A 34 32.66 3.17 25.58
C ASN A 34 31.77 2.17 24.85
N LEU A 35 32.42 1.13 24.35
CA LEU A 35 31.89 0.12 23.45
C LEU A 35 30.75 -0.66 24.08
N ILE A 36 29.62 -0.69 23.38
CA ILE A 36 28.86 -1.92 23.20
C ILE A 36 28.89 -2.18 21.70
N THR A 37 29.83 -3.01 21.24
CA THR A 37 29.65 -3.82 20.04
C THR A 37 28.54 -4.82 20.37
N GLY A 38 27.32 -4.32 20.40
CA GLY A 38 26.15 -5.13 20.13
C GLY A 38 26.19 -5.31 18.64
N GLU A 39 26.48 -6.52 18.20
CA GLU A 39 26.03 -6.97 16.90
C GLU A 39 24.50 -6.84 16.93
N GLU A 40 23.99 -5.66 16.59
CA GLU A 40 22.67 -5.60 16.00
C GLU A 40 22.83 -6.38 14.72
N THR A 41 22.44 -7.65 14.74
CA THR A 41 22.08 -8.34 13.51
C THR A 41 21.19 -7.35 12.77
N PRO A 42 21.58 -6.87 11.58
CA PRO A 42 20.76 -5.93 10.84
C PRO A 42 19.37 -6.54 10.75
N ASP A 43 18.35 -5.74 11.05
CA ASP A 43 16.99 -6.08 10.65
C ASP A 43 17.07 -6.51 9.17
N PRO A 44 16.89 -7.80 8.84
CA PRO A 44 17.07 -8.30 7.48
C PRO A 44 15.98 -7.78 6.54
N THR A 45 15.05 -6.98 7.10
CA THR A 45 13.85 -6.49 6.46
C THR A 45 14.01 -5.04 6.04
N THR A 46 14.02 -4.77 4.73
CA THR A 46 14.01 -3.42 4.16
C THR A 46 12.66 -3.13 3.54
N ASN A 47 11.92 -2.11 4.02
CA ASN A 47 10.63 -1.75 3.43
C ASN A 47 10.84 -1.08 2.05
N LEU A 48 10.20 -1.61 1.00
CA LEU A 48 10.25 -1.07 -0.36
C LEU A 48 9.03 -0.19 -0.68
N GLY A 49 7.92 -0.37 0.03
CA GLY A 49 6.73 0.44 -0.09
C GLY A 49 5.47 -0.27 0.40
N GLN A 50 4.37 0.48 0.42
CA GLN A 50 3.04 -0.06 0.70
C GLN A 50 1.99 0.66 -0.16
N THR A 51 0.87 -0.01 -0.40
CA THR A 51 -0.29 0.55 -1.10
C THR A 51 -1.59 -0.02 -0.55
N ASP A 52 -2.71 0.65 -0.79
CA ASP A 52 -4.05 0.20 -0.38
C ASP A 52 -4.43 -1.10 -1.11
N LEU A 53 -5.10 -2.02 -0.43
CA LEU A 53 -5.79 -3.15 -1.05
C LEU A 53 -7.26 -2.76 -1.28
N LEU A 54 -7.60 -2.46 -2.52
CA LEU A 54 -8.92 -1.94 -2.90
C LEU A 54 -9.84 -3.05 -3.41
N ALA A 55 -10.87 -3.39 -2.64
CA ALA A 55 -11.97 -4.28 -3.02
C ALA A 55 -12.98 -3.55 -3.90
N GLY A 56 -13.58 -4.26 -4.85
CA GLY A 56 -14.66 -3.72 -5.68
C GLY A 56 -14.30 -2.42 -6.41
N GLN A 57 -13.01 -2.21 -6.75
CA GLN A 57 -12.41 -1.01 -7.35
C GLN A 57 -12.11 0.18 -6.44
N HIS A 58 -12.80 0.35 -5.30
CA HIS A 58 -12.76 1.62 -4.57
C HIS A 58 -13.00 1.51 -3.06
N ILE A 59 -13.18 0.31 -2.54
CA ILE A 59 -13.42 0.08 -1.11
C ILE A 59 -12.09 -0.34 -0.48
N LEU A 60 -11.62 0.41 0.50
CA LEU A 60 -10.45 0.02 1.27
C LEU A 60 -10.77 -1.28 2.04
N SER A 61 -9.99 -2.31 1.77
CA SER A 61 -10.14 -3.64 2.37
C SER A 61 -8.87 -4.12 3.09
N GLY A 62 -7.79 -3.36 2.98
CA GLY A 62 -6.51 -3.70 3.57
C GLY A 62 -5.36 -2.88 2.99
N ILE A 63 -4.14 -3.38 3.22
CA ILE A 63 -2.89 -2.84 2.73
C ILE A 63 -2.06 -3.98 2.13
N VAL A 64 -1.30 -3.69 1.08
CA VAL A 64 -0.23 -4.53 0.55
C VAL A 64 1.10 -3.87 0.88
N THR A 65 1.97 -4.55 1.63
CA THR A 65 3.33 -4.11 1.94
C THR A 65 4.33 -4.93 1.16
N VAL A 66 5.36 -4.29 0.61
CA VAL A 66 6.48 -4.95 -0.06
C VAL A 66 7.77 -4.63 0.67
N ALA A 67 8.57 -5.65 0.95
CA ALA A 67 9.86 -5.52 1.60
C ALA A 67 10.89 -6.45 0.96
N LEU A 68 12.18 -6.20 1.21
CA LEU A 68 13.20 -7.22 1.10
C LEU A 68 13.33 -7.92 2.44
N ASP A 69 13.14 -9.23 2.48
CA ASP A 69 13.43 -10.08 3.62
C ASP A 69 14.59 -11.01 3.23
N ASN A 70 15.72 -10.91 3.95
CA ASN A 70 16.95 -11.64 3.63
C ASN A 70 17.44 -11.44 2.18
N GLY A 71 17.19 -10.26 1.60
CA GLY A 71 17.60 -9.91 0.23
C GLY A 71 16.66 -10.40 -0.88
N GLU A 72 15.53 -11.02 -0.53
CA GLU A 72 14.47 -11.39 -1.48
C GLU A 72 13.20 -10.56 -1.24
N VAL A 73 12.45 -10.27 -2.29
CA VAL A 73 11.17 -9.58 -2.19
C VAL A 73 10.16 -10.46 -1.44
N ALA A 74 9.55 -9.91 -0.41
CA ALA A 74 8.41 -10.46 0.30
C ALA A 74 7.22 -9.50 0.21
N VAL A 75 6.02 -10.04 0.04
CA VAL A 75 4.78 -9.25 -0.05
C VAL A 75 3.81 -9.70 1.02
N THR A 76 3.34 -8.76 1.84
CA THR A 76 2.36 -9.01 2.89
C THR A 76 1.05 -8.34 2.53
N TYR A 77 -0.03 -9.12 2.53
CA TYR A 77 -1.40 -8.63 2.48
C TYR A 77 -1.93 -8.58 3.90
N THR A 78 -2.49 -7.44 4.31
CA THR A 78 -3.16 -7.30 5.61
C THR A 78 -4.55 -6.74 5.34
N SER A 79 -5.61 -7.47 5.68
CA SER A 79 -6.96 -6.93 5.59
C SER A 79 -7.28 -6.05 6.79
N GLU A 80 -8.27 -5.18 6.64
CA GLU A 80 -8.72 -4.29 7.71
C GLU A 80 -10.26 -4.26 7.84
N GLY A 81 -10.72 -3.80 9.00
CA GLY A 81 -12.14 -3.72 9.31
C GLY A 81 -12.80 -5.09 9.30
N ASP A 82 -13.92 -5.19 8.57
CA ASP A 82 -14.73 -6.41 8.49
C ASP A 82 -14.27 -7.35 7.36
N TRP A 83 -13.12 -7.11 6.72
CA TRP A 83 -12.64 -7.92 5.60
C TRP A 83 -11.72 -9.06 6.04
N GLU A 84 -11.91 -10.23 5.43
CA GLU A 84 -10.97 -11.37 5.49
C GLU A 84 -10.47 -11.74 4.10
N ILE A 85 -9.27 -12.31 4.02
CA ILE A 85 -8.62 -12.74 2.77
C ILE A 85 -8.93 -14.22 2.54
N VAL A 86 -9.48 -14.55 1.38
CA VAL A 86 -9.87 -15.92 1.00
C VAL A 86 -8.93 -16.50 -0.04
N GLU A 87 -8.45 -15.69 -0.97
CA GLU A 87 -7.46 -16.10 -1.97
C GLU A 87 -6.45 -14.98 -2.22
N THR A 88 -5.21 -15.34 -2.54
CA THR A 88 -4.21 -14.40 -3.04
C THR A 88 -3.66 -14.87 -4.37
N HIS A 89 -3.38 -13.92 -5.26
CA HIS A 89 -2.70 -14.14 -6.53
C HIS A 89 -1.71 -13.00 -6.75
N LEU A 90 -0.42 -13.33 -6.84
CA LEU A 90 0.66 -12.37 -6.86
C LEU A 90 1.58 -12.62 -8.05
N TYR A 91 1.82 -11.55 -8.80
CA TYR A 91 2.90 -11.47 -9.77
C TYR A 91 3.91 -10.42 -9.33
N ILE A 92 5.19 -10.79 -9.34
CA ILE A 92 6.32 -9.90 -9.13
C ILE A 92 7.28 -10.13 -10.30
N GLY A 93 7.63 -9.09 -11.05
CA GLY A 93 8.50 -9.22 -12.22
C GLY A 93 8.41 -8.06 -13.21
N PRO A 94 9.02 -8.18 -14.39
CA PRO A 94 8.90 -7.18 -15.45
C PRO A 94 7.49 -7.18 -16.05
N LEU A 95 6.96 -6.02 -16.46
CA LEU A 95 5.62 -5.92 -17.07
C LEU A 95 5.44 -6.85 -18.29
N SER A 96 6.49 -7.09 -19.08
CA SER A 96 6.47 -8.00 -20.23
C SER A 96 6.28 -9.48 -19.85
N GLY A 97 6.56 -9.85 -18.61
CA GLY A 97 6.36 -11.21 -18.08
C GLY A 97 4.99 -11.41 -17.43
N LEU A 98 4.19 -10.34 -17.27
CA LEU A 98 2.88 -10.43 -16.64
C LEU A 98 1.93 -11.27 -17.50
N PRO A 99 1.37 -12.39 -16.97
CA PRO A 99 0.49 -13.25 -17.76
C PRO A 99 -0.77 -12.52 -18.19
N THR A 100 -0.99 -12.35 -19.49
CA THR A 100 -2.19 -11.70 -20.06
C THR A 100 -2.87 -12.58 -21.12
N ASN A 101 -4.13 -12.25 -21.44
CA ASN A 101 -4.83 -12.79 -22.60
C ASN A 101 -4.58 -11.92 -23.85
N GLY A 102 -5.11 -12.34 -25.00
CA GLY A 102 -4.91 -11.60 -26.26
C GLY A 102 -5.49 -10.18 -26.27
N GLY A 103 -6.37 -9.84 -25.31
CA GLY A 103 -6.92 -8.50 -25.12
C GLY A 103 -6.20 -7.67 -24.06
N GLY A 104 -5.09 -8.15 -23.50
CA GLY A 104 -4.30 -7.44 -22.48
C GLY A 104 -4.83 -7.57 -21.06
N ASN A 105 -5.93 -8.31 -20.81
CA ASN A 105 -6.38 -8.55 -19.44
C ASN A 105 -5.44 -9.54 -18.74
N PRO A 106 -5.09 -9.32 -17.46
CA PRO A 106 -4.35 -10.28 -16.67
C PRO A 106 -5.03 -11.65 -16.61
N LYS A 107 -4.23 -12.72 -16.71
CA LYS A 107 -4.63 -14.10 -16.43
C LYS A 107 -4.26 -14.43 -14.99
N ILE A 108 -5.09 -13.97 -14.06
CA ILE A 108 -4.86 -14.05 -12.60
C ILE A 108 -4.51 -15.49 -12.16
N GLY A 109 -5.26 -16.49 -12.62
CA GLY A 109 -4.99 -17.90 -12.29
C GLY A 109 -3.64 -18.46 -12.81
N HIS A 110 -2.91 -17.70 -13.63
CA HIS A 110 -1.55 -18.03 -14.10
C HIS A 110 -0.46 -17.26 -13.36
N PHE A 111 -0.79 -16.49 -12.32
CA PHE A 111 0.21 -15.81 -11.51
C PHE A 111 1.09 -16.84 -10.77
N PRO A 112 2.42 -16.60 -10.65
CA PRO A 112 3.35 -17.58 -10.10
C PRO A 112 3.08 -17.93 -8.63
N PHE A 113 2.69 -16.95 -7.83
CA PHE A 113 2.39 -17.12 -6.41
C PHE A 113 0.89 -16.99 -6.21
N LYS A 114 0.27 -18.01 -5.64
CA LYS A 114 -1.17 -18.01 -5.35
C LYS A 114 -1.50 -19.04 -4.30
N ASP A 115 -2.49 -18.75 -3.48
CA ASP A 115 -2.98 -19.68 -2.47
C ASP A 115 -4.43 -19.38 -2.08
N THR A 116 -5.06 -20.35 -1.42
CA THR A 116 -6.37 -20.23 -0.78
C THR A 116 -6.19 -20.27 0.73
N HIS A 117 -6.98 -19.47 1.45
CA HIS A 117 -6.80 -19.24 2.88
C HIS A 117 -8.00 -19.72 3.68
N ASN A 118 -7.77 -20.07 4.94
CA ASN A 118 -8.84 -20.44 5.86
C ASN A 118 -9.71 -19.21 6.19
N PRO A 119 -11.00 -19.39 6.52
CA PRO A 119 -11.84 -18.31 7.04
C PRO A 119 -11.21 -17.62 8.25
N GLY A 120 -11.38 -16.30 8.36
CA GLY A 120 -10.79 -15.46 9.40
C GLY A 120 -9.35 -15.04 9.14
N THR A 121 -8.76 -15.36 7.98
CA THR A 121 -7.40 -14.91 7.62
C THR A 121 -7.39 -13.40 7.40
N THR A 122 -6.60 -12.67 8.19
CA THR A 122 -6.43 -11.21 8.05
C THR A 122 -5.03 -10.80 7.61
N GLU A 123 -4.08 -11.73 7.56
CA GLU A 123 -2.72 -11.47 7.13
C GLU A 123 -2.19 -12.66 6.31
N VAL A 124 -1.57 -12.37 5.17
CA VAL A 124 -0.93 -13.37 4.30
C VAL A 124 0.43 -12.84 3.89
N VAL A 125 1.48 -13.58 4.23
CA VAL A 125 2.86 -13.28 3.83
C VAL A 125 3.27 -14.20 2.68
N VAL A 126 3.62 -13.62 1.54
CA VAL A 126 4.24 -14.31 0.40
C VAL A 126 5.73 -14.00 0.41
N GLY A 127 6.50 -14.84 1.13
CA GLY A 127 7.96 -14.80 1.20
C GLY A 127 8.64 -15.88 0.35
N ASN A 128 9.96 -15.98 0.45
CA ASN A 128 10.80 -16.93 -0.32
C ASN A 128 10.49 -16.92 -1.82
N THR A 129 10.35 -15.72 -2.40
CA THR A 129 9.95 -15.57 -3.79
C THR A 129 11.07 -15.96 -4.75
N GLY A 130 12.32 -16.05 -4.29
CA GLY A 130 13.50 -16.21 -5.13
C GLY A 130 13.82 -14.98 -5.97
N ILE A 131 13.18 -13.84 -5.68
CA ILE A 131 13.32 -12.59 -6.43
C ILE A 131 14.17 -11.64 -5.61
N SER A 132 15.43 -11.48 -5.98
CA SER A 132 16.28 -10.42 -5.42
C SER A 132 16.08 -9.12 -6.20
N LEU A 133 16.23 -7.99 -5.50
CA LEU A 133 16.17 -6.65 -6.10
C LEU A 133 17.42 -5.87 -5.66
N ALA A 134 18.32 -5.56 -6.59
CA ALA A 134 19.53 -4.81 -6.24
C ALA A 134 19.20 -3.33 -5.99
N SER A 135 20.08 -2.62 -5.29
CA SER A 135 19.88 -1.18 -5.05
C SER A 135 19.87 -0.41 -6.37
N GLY A 136 18.89 0.47 -6.54
CA GLY A 136 18.60 1.21 -7.76
C GLY A 136 17.72 0.47 -8.77
N GLU A 137 17.30 -0.76 -8.49
CA GLU A 137 16.38 -1.53 -9.35
C GLU A 137 14.93 -1.37 -8.88
N CYS A 138 14.01 -1.36 -9.86
CA CYS A 138 12.58 -1.34 -9.62
C CYS A 138 11.91 -2.57 -10.23
N ILE A 139 10.81 -3.00 -9.65
CA ILE A 139 10.03 -4.16 -10.08
C ILE A 139 8.53 -3.89 -9.99
N ILE A 140 7.78 -4.52 -10.91
CA ILE A 140 6.32 -4.43 -10.91
C ILE A 140 5.73 -5.51 -10.01
N VAL A 141 4.75 -5.11 -9.22
CA VAL A 141 3.93 -5.95 -8.35
C VAL A 141 2.47 -5.83 -8.78
N ALA A 142 1.86 -6.97 -9.08
CA ALA A 142 0.43 -7.08 -9.35
C ALA A 142 -0.17 -8.01 -8.29
N ALA A 143 -0.65 -7.39 -7.21
CA ALA A 143 -1.17 -8.04 -6.02
C ALA A 143 -2.71 -8.10 -6.08
N HIS A 144 -3.24 -9.28 -6.38
CA HIS A 144 -4.68 -9.55 -6.39
C HIS A 144 -5.07 -10.39 -5.17
N ALA A 145 -6.26 -10.14 -4.63
CA ALA A 145 -6.88 -10.95 -3.60
C ALA A 145 -8.37 -11.17 -3.87
N VAL A 146 -8.93 -12.23 -3.31
CA VAL A 146 -10.38 -12.36 -3.10
C VAL A 146 -10.60 -12.13 -1.62
N VAL A 147 -11.51 -11.21 -1.28
CA VAL A 147 -11.82 -10.83 0.10
C VAL A 147 -13.31 -10.97 0.36
N VAL A 148 -13.66 -11.30 1.60
CA VAL A 148 -15.06 -11.41 2.05
C VAL A 148 -15.30 -10.44 3.19
N ASN A 149 -16.41 -9.69 3.10
CA ASN A 149 -16.87 -8.87 4.20
C ASN A 149 -17.63 -9.75 5.21
N THR A 150 -17.12 -9.88 6.42
CA THR A 150 -17.65 -10.74 7.48
C THR A 150 -19.00 -10.28 8.04
N VAL A 151 -19.40 -9.02 7.80
CA VAL A 151 -20.69 -8.47 8.24
C VAL A 151 -21.77 -8.66 7.17
N THR A 152 -21.47 -8.36 5.91
CA THR A 152 -22.46 -8.44 4.82
C THR A 152 -22.48 -9.80 4.14
N GLY A 153 -21.36 -10.53 4.19
CA GLY A 153 -21.13 -11.77 3.44
C GLY A 153 -20.75 -11.54 1.97
N ASP A 154 -20.51 -10.29 1.56
CA ASP A 154 -20.14 -9.96 0.18
C ASP A 154 -18.71 -10.41 -0.13
N GLU A 155 -18.54 -11.12 -1.25
CA GLU A 155 -17.24 -11.50 -1.80
C GLU A 155 -16.86 -10.51 -2.91
N GLU A 156 -15.64 -9.98 -2.83
CA GLU A 156 -15.11 -9.03 -3.79
C GLU A 156 -13.69 -9.42 -4.23
N THR A 157 -13.36 -9.11 -5.48
CA THR A 157 -11.96 -9.08 -5.90
C THR A 157 -11.31 -7.78 -5.42
N ALA A 158 -10.07 -7.85 -4.97
CA ALA A 158 -9.29 -6.71 -4.52
C ALA A 158 -7.93 -6.65 -5.23
N TRP A 159 -7.42 -5.43 -5.40
CA TRP A 159 -6.11 -5.18 -6.01
C TRP A 159 -5.30 -4.19 -5.18
N GLY A 160 -3.99 -4.44 -5.06
CA GLY A 160 -3.04 -3.42 -4.61
C GLY A 160 -3.15 -2.19 -5.53
N ALA A 161 -3.42 -1.03 -4.94
CA ALA A 161 -3.72 0.18 -5.68
C ALA A 161 -2.49 0.65 -6.47
N GLY A 162 -2.73 1.09 -7.70
CA GLY A 162 -1.67 1.52 -8.60
C GLY A 162 -2.18 1.87 -9.99
N ASN A 163 -1.33 1.66 -10.98
CA ASN A 163 -1.63 1.92 -12.38
C ASN A 163 -2.40 0.74 -13.01
N PRO A 164 -3.32 1.00 -13.95
CA PRO A 164 -3.97 -0.07 -14.70
C PRO A 164 -2.96 -0.94 -15.45
N ILE A 165 -3.12 -2.27 -15.40
CA ILE A 165 -2.30 -3.20 -16.20
C ILE A 165 -2.66 -3.09 -17.70
N GLY A 166 -3.91 -2.71 -18.00
CA GLY A 166 -4.43 -2.55 -19.35
C GLY A 166 -5.56 -3.54 -19.66
N GLY A 167 -5.94 -3.61 -20.93
CA GLY A 167 -7.11 -4.35 -21.38
C GLY A 167 -8.44 -3.70 -20.98
N ASN A 168 -9.48 -4.51 -20.85
CA ASN A 168 -10.83 -4.13 -20.42
C ASN A 168 -11.12 -4.68 -19.01
N SER A 169 -10.17 -4.52 -18.09
CA SER A 169 -10.34 -4.84 -16.67
C SER A 169 -9.89 -3.67 -15.80
N TRP A 170 -10.22 -3.72 -14.52
CA TRP A 170 -9.76 -2.74 -13.53
C TRP A 170 -8.51 -3.22 -12.78
N ALA A 171 -7.84 -4.26 -13.28
CA ALA A 171 -6.67 -4.83 -12.63
C ALA A 171 -5.52 -3.82 -12.56
N MET A 172 -4.89 -3.73 -11.39
CA MET A 172 -3.85 -2.75 -11.11
C MET A 172 -2.50 -3.40 -10.85
N GLN A 173 -1.45 -2.64 -11.10
CA GLN A 173 -0.08 -2.94 -10.71
C GLN A 173 0.56 -1.68 -10.12
N PHE A 174 1.56 -1.86 -9.29
CA PHE A 174 2.40 -0.77 -8.80
C PHE A 174 3.86 -1.16 -8.90
N GLU A 175 4.73 -0.16 -8.91
CA GLU A 175 6.18 -0.32 -8.96
C GLU A 175 6.76 -0.04 -7.57
N VAL A 176 7.73 -0.86 -7.17
CA VAL A 176 8.55 -0.64 -5.98
C VAL A 176 10.03 -0.67 -6.36
N CYS A 177 10.87 0.07 -5.65
CA CYS A 177 12.29 0.18 -5.92
C CYS A 177 13.11 -0.03 -4.64
N ASN A 178 14.28 -0.65 -4.77
CA ASN A 178 15.30 -0.76 -3.72
C ASN A 178 16.41 0.29 -3.91
#